data_AF-A0AAD9Q5E8-F1
#
_entry.id   AF-A0AAD9Q5E8-F1
#
_cell.length_a   1.000
_cell.length_b   1.000
_cell.length_c   1.000
_cell.angle_alpha   90.00
_cell.angle_beta   90.00
_cell.angle_gamma   90.00
#
_symmetry.space_group_name_H-M   'P 1'
#
loop_
_entity.id
_entity.type
_entity.pdbx_description
1 polymer ?
#
loop_
_entity_poly.entity_id
_entity_poly.type
_entity_poly.pdbx_seq_one_letter_code
_entity_poly.pdbx_strand_id
1 'polypeptide(L)'
;MDFPCFFAGKVTSAVILLDVCSEVNAVDLVRDTPLHLALRANHAYDIAVQLTSTLLRYGASPTLLGRDDDMPIDVAKQTYQDYCLELLEDALEIPQPLTQLCKISVRRQLAYHLESISELPLPLTLKTFIKSAV
;
A
#
# COMPACT_ATOMS: atom_id res chain seq x y z
N MET A 1 28.39 -9.91 -5.94
CA MET A 1 27.42 -10.63 -6.78
C MET A 1 26.47 -11.35 -5.85
N ASP A 2 25.18 -11.34 -6.23
CA ASP A 2 24.08 -12.14 -5.67
C ASP A 2 23.53 -11.76 -4.28
N PHE A 3 22.49 -10.92 -4.22
CA PHE A 3 21.34 -11.11 -3.31
C PHE A 3 20.05 -10.35 -3.76
N PRO A 4 19.54 -10.44 -5.01
CA PRO A 4 18.22 -9.87 -5.33
C PRO A 4 17.05 -10.71 -4.76
N CYS A 5 17.29 -11.99 -4.47
CA CYS A 5 16.23 -12.97 -4.17
C CYS A 5 15.65 -12.87 -2.75
N PHE A 6 16.43 -12.45 -1.76
CA PHE A 6 15.93 -12.34 -0.37
C PHE A 6 15.03 -11.11 -0.17
N PHE A 7 15.29 -10.04 -0.92
CA PHE A 7 14.52 -8.79 -0.84
C PHE A 7 13.22 -8.86 -1.65
N ALA A 8 13.26 -9.49 -2.82
CA ALA A 8 12.06 -9.79 -3.60
C ALA A 8 11.04 -10.55 -2.76
N GLY A 9 11.48 -11.49 -1.91
CA GLY A 9 10.60 -12.28 -1.04
C GLY A 9 9.80 -11.44 -0.03
N LYS A 10 10.41 -10.45 0.63
CA LYS A 10 9.69 -9.59 1.61
C LYS A 10 8.71 -8.64 0.94
N VAL A 11 9.12 -8.02 -0.17
CA VAL A 11 8.24 -7.10 -0.91
C VAL A 11 7.10 -7.87 -1.58
N THR A 12 7.36 -9.02 -2.21
CA THR A 12 6.29 -9.88 -2.75
C THR A 12 5.38 -10.40 -1.66
N SER A 13 5.88 -10.72 -0.47
CA SER A 13 5.03 -11.09 0.67
C SER A 13 4.11 -9.96 1.09
N ALA A 14 4.61 -8.72 1.15
CA ALA A 14 3.80 -7.54 1.44
C ALA A 14 2.76 -7.29 0.35
N VAL A 15 3.14 -7.38 -0.92
CA VAL A 15 2.21 -7.27 -2.07
C VAL A 15 1.15 -8.36 -2.01
N ILE A 16 1.51 -9.62 -1.77
CA ILE A 16 0.57 -10.75 -1.66
C ILE A 16 -0.35 -10.57 -0.44
N LEU A 17 0.16 -10.10 0.71
CA LEU A 17 -0.69 -9.79 1.87
C LEU A 17 -1.68 -8.68 1.54
N LEU A 18 -1.23 -7.60 0.90
CA LEU A 18 -2.08 -6.47 0.50
C LEU A 18 -3.10 -6.87 -0.56
N ASP A 19 -2.76 -7.83 -1.44
CA ASP A 19 -3.68 -8.38 -2.43
C ASP A 19 -4.71 -9.33 -1.80
N VAL A 20 -4.36 -10.00 -0.69
CA VAL A 20 -5.24 -10.85 0.10
C VAL A 20 -5.82 -10.06 1.29
N CYS A 21 -6.84 -9.25 1.01
CA CYS A 21 -7.76 -8.66 2.00
C CYS A 21 -7.17 -7.83 3.15
N SER A 22 -5.85 -7.58 3.18
CA SER A 22 -5.23 -6.91 4.32
C SER A 22 -5.73 -5.47 4.41
N GLU A 23 -6.13 -5.08 5.61
CA GLU A 23 -6.48 -3.70 5.89
C GLU A 23 -5.21 -2.85 5.87
N VAL A 24 -5.02 -2.12 4.77
CA VAL A 24 -3.83 -1.27 4.55
C VAL A 24 -3.69 -0.16 5.60
N ASN A 25 -4.80 0.18 6.26
CA ASN A 25 -4.88 1.14 7.35
C ASN A 25 -5.13 0.48 8.71
N ALA A 26 -5.01 -0.86 8.82
CA ALA A 26 -5.04 -1.50 10.13
C ALA A 26 -3.97 -0.90 11.01
N VAL A 27 -4.28 -0.74 12.28
CA VAL A 27 -3.29 -0.32 13.26
C VAL A 27 -2.80 -1.55 14.02
N ASP A 28 -1.52 -1.55 14.36
CA ASP A 28 -0.94 -2.60 15.17
C ASP A 28 -1.26 -2.41 16.67
N LEU A 29 -0.64 -3.22 17.52
CA LEU A 29 -0.82 -3.17 18.99
C LEU A 29 -0.35 -1.84 19.62
N VAL A 30 0.47 -1.06 18.93
CA VAL A 30 0.92 0.26 19.40
C VAL A 30 0.25 1.42 18.68
N ARG A 31 -0.74 1.18 17.79
CA ARG A 31 -1.44 2.16 16.94
C ARG A 31 -0.71 2.56 15.66
N ASP A 32 0.39 1.93 15.30
CA ASP A 32 1.09 2.23 14.06
C ASP A 32 0.39 1.55 12.86
N THR A 33 0.18 2.31 11.78
CA THR A 33 -0.29 1.74 10.51
C THR A 33 0.85 1.06 9.77
N PRO A 34 0.59 0.17 8.79
CA PRO A 34 1.61 -0.41 7.92
C PRO A 34 2.57 0.63 7.32
N LEU A 35 2.07 1.84 7.03
CA LEU A 35 2.88 2.94 6.52
C LEU A 35 3.87 3.47 7.58
N HIS A 36 3.44 3.63 8.84
CA HIS A 36 4.34 3.97 9.95
C HIS A 36 5.40 2.90 10.17
N LEU A 37 4.98 1.63 10.17
CA LEU A 37 5.90 0.49 10.36
C LEU A 37 6.97 0.44 9.25
N ALA A 38 6.59 0.69 8.00
CA ALA A 38 7.52 0.72 6.87
C ALA A 38 8.60 1.82 7.04
N LEU A 39 8.20 3.01 7.50
CA LEU A 39 9.10 4.14 7.72
C LEU A 39 9.97 3.93 8.96
N ARG A 40 9.38 3.50 10.09
CA ARG A 40 10.10 3.23 11.36
C ARG A 40 11.11 2.08 11.23
N ALA A 41 10.86 1.12 10.34
CA ALA A 41 11.78 0.02 10.10
C ALA A 41 13.08 0.44 9.38
N ASN A 42 13.13 1.68 8.88
CA ASN A 42 14.30 2.31 8.24
C ASN A 42 15.04 1.38 7.26
N HIS A 43 14.27 0.83 6.32
CA HIS A 43 14.79 -0.07 5.30
C HIS A 43 15.73 0.63 4.32
N ALA A 44 16.51 -0.15 3.58
CA ALA A 44 17.30 0.38 2.46
C ALA A 44 16.39 1.10 1.46
N TYR A 45 16.92 2.14 0.82
CA TYR A 45 16.22 3.03 -0.11
C TYR A 45 15.25 2.31 -1.05
N ASP A 46 15.73 1.32 -1.81
CA ASP A 46 14.93 0.58 -2.79
C ASP A 46 13.68 -0.07 -2.18
N ILE A 47 13.83 -0.62 -0.97
CA ILE A 47 12.77 -1.32 -0.26
C ILE A 47 11.77 -0.32 0.32
N ALA A 48 12.26 0.76 0.94
CA ALA A 48 11.42 1.77 1.57
C ALA A 48 10.53 2.48 0.54
N VAL A 49 11.09 2.86 -0.60
CA VAL A 49 10.36 3.46 -1.73
C VAL A 49 9.33 2.49 -2.28
N GLN A 50 9.72 1.23 -2.52
CA GLN A 50 8.81 0.25 -3.09
C GLN A 50 7.66 -0.08 -2.13
N LEU A 51 7.93 -0.29 -0.84
CA LEU A 51 6.90 -0.52 0.18
C LEU A 51 5.95 0.67 0.31
N THR A 52 6.48 1.87 0.43
CA THR A 52 5.68 3.10 0.59
C THR A 52 4.81 3.33 -0.63
N SER A 53 5.39 3.23 -1.84
CA SER A 53 4.64 3.34 -3.10
C SER A 53 3.55 2.27 -3.20
N THR A 54 3.87 1.01 -2.92
CA THR A 54 2.89 -0.08 -2.94
C THR A 54 1.76 0.19 -1.93
N LEU A 55 2.07 0.49 -0.68
CA LEU A 55 1.07 0.78 0.34
C LEU A 55 0.15 1.94 -0.07
N LEU A 56 0.71 3.04 -0.56
CA LEU A 56 -0.06 4.17 -1.07
C LEU A 56 -0.96 3.72 -2.23
N ARG A 57 -0.44 2.98 -3.22
CA ARG A 57 -1.21 2.42 -4.35
C ARG A 57 -2.33 1.47 -3.96
N TYR A 58 -2.24 0.84 -2.79
CA TYR A 58 -3.26 -0.01 -2.19
C TYR A 58 -4.21 0.76 -1.25
N GLY A 59 -4.07 2.09 -1.14
CA GLY A 59 -4.99 2.95 -0.39
C GLY A 59 -4.58 3.20 1.07
N ALA A 60 -3.29 3.07 1.39
CA ALA A 60 -2.75 3.54 2.66
C ALA A 60 -2.98 5.04 2.79
N SER A 61 -3.51 5.48 3.93
CA SER A 61 -3.75 6.89 4.19
C SER A 61 -2.50 7.52 4.80
N PRO A 62 -1.92 8.57 4.17
CA PRO A 62 -0.76 9.29 4.69
C PRO A 62 -1.11 10.27 5.82
N THR A 63 -2.39 10.36 6.23
CA THR A 63 -2.87 11.32 7.25
C THR A 63 -3.25 10.66 8.58
N LEU A 64 -3.25 9.33 8.65
CA LEU A 64 -3.56 8.61 9.88
C LEU A 64 -2.47 8.83 10.92
N LEU A 65 -2.87 8.97 12.19
CA LEU A 65 -1.94 9.18 13.29
C LEU A 65 -1.47 7.84 13.86
N GLY A 66 -0.16 7.72 14.06
CA GLY A 66 0.51 6.56 14.65
C GLY A 66 0.49 6.56 16.17
N ARG A 67 1.43 5.80 16.75
CA ARG A 67 1.54 5.62 18.21
C ARG A 67 1.91 6.89 18.98
N ASP A 68 2.69 7.77 18.35
CA ASP A 68 3.22 9.00 18.97
C ASP A 68 2.36 10.23 18.55
N ASP A 69 1.12 9.98 18.08
CA ASP A 69 0.22 10.94 17.42
C ASP A 69 0.91 11.70 16.26
N ASP A 70 1.88 11.02 15.63
CA ASP A 70 2.65 11.47 14.49
C ASP A 70 1.99 11.02 13.18
N MET A 71 2.07 11.86 12.14
CA MET A 71 1.71 11.42 10.80
C MET A 71 2.89 10.65 10.18
N PRO A 72 2.65 9.80 9.17
CA PRO A 72 3.72 9.12 8.46
C PRO A 72 4.76 10.08 7.86
N ILE A 73 4.34 11.26 7.42
CA ILE A 73 5.27 12.29 6.94
C ILE A 73 6.21 12.79 8.06
N ASP A 74 5.73 12.86 9.31
CA ASP A 74 6.56 13.24 10.45
C ASP A 74 7.58 12.14 10.77
N VAL A 75 7.19 10.87 10.64
CA VAL A 75 8.12 9.74 10.76
C VAL A 75 9.20 9.80 9.67
N ALA A 76 8.82 10.07 8.41
CA ALA A 76 9.76 10.19 7.30
C ALA A 76 10.78 11.32 7.55
N LYS A 77 10.33 12.46 8.11
CA LYS A 77 11.21 13.56 8.52
C LYS A 77 12.17 13.16 9.64
N GLN A 78 11.67 12.49 10.67
CA GLN A 78 12.48 12.06 11.82
C GLN A 78 13.53 11.00 11.44
N THR A 79 13.21 10.17 10.46
CA THR A 79 14.08 9.09 9.98
C THR A 79 15.00 9.51 8.82
N TYR A 80 14.91 10.78 8.38
CA TYR A 80 15.66 11.34 7.24
C TYR A 80 15.46 10.58 5.93
N GLN A 81 14.22 10.15 5.66
CA GLN A 81 13.84 9.42 4.45
C GLN A 81 13.23 10.38 3.41
N ASP A 82 14.05 11.26 2.84
CA ASP A 82 13.63 12.32 1.91
C ASP A 82 12.82 11.78 0.72
N TYR A 83 13.15 10.60 0.23
CA TYR A 83 12.44 9.96 -0.89
C TYR A 83 11.03 9.46 -0.54
N CYS A 84 10.85 8.95 0.68
CA CYS A 84 9.52 8.56 1.13
C CYS A 84 8.70 9.81 1.48
N LEU A 85 9.36 10.88 1.91
CA LEU A 85 8.73 12.17 2.15
C LEU A 85 8.15 12.75 0.85
N GLU A 86 8.91 12.77 -0.24
CA GLU A 86 8.42 13.20 -1.56
C GLU A 86 7.18 12.39 -2.00
N LEU A 87 7.22 11.07 -1.86
CA LEU A 87 6.05 10.21 -2.18
C LEU A 87 4.81 10.49 -1.31
N LEU A 88 5.02 10.85 -0.04
CA LEU A 88 3.93 11.16 0.88
C LEU A 88 3.34 12.54 0.61
N GLU A 89 4.17 13.52 0.26
CA GLU A 89 3.74 14.84 -0.18
C GLU A 89 2.92 14.73 -1.47
N ASP A 90 3.40 13.97 -2.45
CA ASP A 90 2.65 13.68 -3.69
C ASP A 90 1.29 13.04 -3.39
N ALA A 91 1.23 12.09 -2.46
CA ALA A 91 -0.01 11.42 -2.08
C ALA A 91 -1.00 12.31 -1.32
N LEU A 92 -0.51 13.38 -0.66
CA LEU A 92 -1.33 14.38 0.01
C LEU A 92 -1.86 15.43 -0.96
N GLU A 93 -1.04 15.84 -1.94
CA GLU A 93 -1.43 16.82 -2.95
C GLU A 93 -2.34 16.22 -4.02
N ILE A 94 -2.07 14.99 -4.44
CA ILE A 94 -2.74 14.32 -5.56
C ILE A 94 -3.54 13.12 -5.04
N PRO A 95 -4.85 13.26 -4.82
CA PRO A 95 -5.67 12.14 -4.39
C PRO A 95 -5.71 11.06 -5.47
N GLN A 96 -5.70 9.80 -5.04
CA GLN A 96 -5.76 8.69 -5.99
C GLN A 96 -7.03 8.73 -6.83
N PRO A 97 -6.96 8.34 -8.12
CA PRO A 97 -8.12 8.32 -8.98
C PRO A 97 -9.17 7.38 -8.41
N LEU A 98 -10.43 7.83 -8.43
CA LEU A 98 -11.56 7.07 -7.87
C LEU A 98 -11.65 5.66 -8.48
N THR A 99 -11.23 5.48 -9.73
CA THR A 99 -11.15 4.17 -10.40
C THR A 99 -10.24 3.18 -9.66
N GLN A 100 -9.11 3.65 -9.13
CA GLN A 100 -8.17 2.83 -8.35
C GLN A 100 -8.78 2.50 -6.98
N LEU A 101 -9.39 3.47 -6.31
CA LEU A 101 -10.07 3.25 -5.02
C LEU A 101 -11.25 2.28 -5.15
N CYS A 102 -12.05 2.41 -6.22
CA CYS A 102 -13.13 1.49 -6.56
C CYS A 102 -12.58 0.09 -6.87
N LYS A 103 -11.50 -0.02 -7.64
CA LYS A 103 -10.84 -1.30 -7.91
C LYS A 103 -10.44 -1.99 -6.61
N ILE A 104 -9.76 -1.28 -5.72
CA ILE A 104 -9.31 -1.82 -4.43
C ILE A 104 -10.53 -2.23 -3.58
N SER A 105 -11.55 -1.38 -3.49
CA SER A 105 -12.76 -1.67 -2.70
C SER A 105 -13.49 -2.91 -3.20
N VAL A 106 -13.66 -3.05 -4.51
CA VAL A 106 -14.29 -4.22 -5.13
C VAL A 106 -13.44 -5.47 -4.92
N ARG A 107 -12.11 -5.40 -5.09
CA ARG A 107 -11.22 -6.53 -4.82
C ARG A 107 -11.27 -6.97 -3.36
N ARG A 108 -11.31 -6.04 -2.40
CA ARG A 108 -11.44 -6.33 -0.97
C ARG A 108 -12.78 -7.00 -0.64
N GLN A 109 -13.86 -6.55 -1.24
CA GLN A 109 -15.19 -7.15 -1.03
C GLN A 109 -15.30 -8.54 -1.67
N LEU A 110 -14.61 -8.78 -2.78
CA LEU A 110 -14.64 -10.04 -3.49
C LEU A 110 -13.59 -11.05 -3.02
N ALA A 111 -12.49 -10.63 -2.38
CA ALA A 111 -11.56 -11.47 -1.62
C ALA A 111 -11.23 -12.83 -2.28
N TYR A 112 -11.94 -13.89 -1.87
CA TYR A 112 -11.79 -15.29 -2.31
C TYR A 112 -12.64 -15.66 -3.54
N HIS A 113 -13.51 -14.76 -3.98
CA HIS A 113 -14.45 -14.88 -5.11
C HIS A 113 -14.07 -13.94 -6.26
N LEU A 114 -12.77 -13.70 -6.49
CA LEU A 114 -12.28 -12.94 -7.66
C LEU A 114 -12.80 -13.53 -9.00
N GLU A 115 -13.15 -14.82 -9.04
CA GLU A 115 -13.79 -15.43 -10.21
C GLU A 115 -15.22 -14.92 -10.46
N SER A 116 -15.96 -14.55 -9.41
CA SER A 116 -17.31 -13.99 -9.51
C SER A 116 -17.33 -12.60 -10.16
N ILE A 117 -16.17 -11.94 -10.35
CA ILE A 117 -16.07 -10.71 -11.18
C ILE A 117 -16.57 -10.97 -12.60
N SER A 118 -16.39 -12.19 -13.12
CA SER A 118 -16.85 -12.55 -14.46
C SER A 118 -18.38 -12.51 -14.60
N GLU A 119 -19.11 -12.71 -13.51
CA GLU A 119 -20.58 -12.74 -13.45
C GLU A 119 -21.21 -11.35 -13.30
N LEU A 120 -20.43 -10.33 -12.91
CA LEU A 120 -20.95 -8.97 -12.75
C LEU A 120 -21.40 -8.37 -14.11
N PRO A 121 -22.49 -7.58 -14.14
CA PRO A 121 -22.96 -6.91 -15.36
C PRO A 121 -22.11 -5.68 -15.68
N LEU A 122 -20.79 -5.87 -15.81
CA LEU A 122 -19.80 -4.83 -16.07
C LEU A 122 -19.10 -5.06 -17.43
N PRO A 123 -18.63 -3.99 -18.10
CA PRO A 123 -17.78 -4.08 -19.28
C PRO A 123 -16.54 -4.96 -19.08
N LEU A 124 -16.12 -5.69 -20.13
CA LEU A 124 -14.95 -6.57 -20.10
C LEU A 124 -13.66 -5.84 -19.69
N THR A 125 -13.49 -4.60 -20.13
CA THR A 125 -12.34 -3.75 -19.76
C THR A 125 -12.27 -3.45 -18.26
N LEU A 126 -13.42 -3.27 -17.60
CA LEU A 126 -13.47 -3.09 -16.16
C LEU A 126 -13.23 -4.41 -15.43
N LYS A 127 -13.75 -5.53 -15.94
CA LYS A 127 -13.48 -6.86 -15.39
C LYS A 127 -11.98 -7.20 -15.40
N THR A 128 -11.30 -6.95 -16.51
CA THR A 128 -9.84 -7.18 -16.62
C THR A 128 -9.05 -6.21 -15.74
N PHE A 129 -9.46 -4.93 -15.68
CA PHE A 129 -8.86 -3.94 -14.81
C PHE A 129 -8.96 -4.32 -13.32
N ILE A 130 -10.12 -4.84 -12.87
CA ILE A 130 -10.31 -5.28 -11.49
C ILE A 130 -9.53 -6.57 -11.22
N LYS A 131 -9.43 -7.49 -12.18
CA LYS A 131 -8.67 -8.75 -12.03
C LYS A 131 -7.15 -8.56 -12.02
N SER A 132 -6.60 -7.56 -12.71
CA SER A 132 -5.14 -7.34 -12.73
C SER A 132 -4.60 -7.00 -11.33
N ALA A 133 -3.44 -7.58 -10.98
CA ALA A 133 -2.67 -7.15 -9.83
C ALA A 133 -2.27 -5.66 -9.97
N VAL A 134 -2.07 -4.97 -8.85
CA VAL A 134 -1.66 -3.56 -8.81
C VAL A 134 -0.23 -3.40 -9.32
#